data_AF-A0A4S8M7U9-F1
#
_entry.id   AF-A0A4S8M7U9-F1
#
_cell.length_a   1.000
_cell.length_b   1.000
_cell.length_c   1.000
_cell.angle_alpha   90.00
_cell.angle_beta   90.00
_cell.angle_gamma   90.00
#
_symmetry.space_group_name_H-M   'P 1'
#
loop_
_entity.id
_entity.type
_entity.pdbx_description
1 polymer ?
#
loop_
_entity_poly.entity_id
_entity_poly.type
_entity_poly.pdbx_seq_one_letter_code
_entity_poly.pdbx_strand_id
1 'polypeptide(L)'
;MSNDSTRVQRLKDEGNALHSAKKFSAAVAKYSEALKIDGSNALIFANRAACLLAMKQYLDALSDAQRATELDPTYSKAWARSAAAYEALGMRAGSQAMWKKALECLPLEEHMTPMDKRLKEQYEAGLETANVALGRGVELAEGLRQMKTDTGDLPWQVAAMMVEELKRNNDLESSAWKIHLANEDFTNGVQYLKALKKKDTENGQMYFGRLGTIDEITNAILRDTRVFRIPEEDFLVRLMDQLQFEKIQNNSWSETHGMDSIKREAMERLRTQSYVDVRRALTLTVRACIMIGFLSIVINPSYTASIEHLQRALDIINWGREQFKDVPQKDRGVIYSHTFRRCVWNMLLDSMLAAFSEGERPGLEQLESIKKLAEGLVRDVEDNPPVLDETEGPMDPGARWSFFDNIRGNALACIGFYHVQVSDMNNTQAGPNQVSKKKHMLAASECYYKAAFCYPEDDDNHPWYLNCAFQYIAPIGAPTTLIMEILERIRLSVPKVNRLWYRQPGSAKSNRVKTYEHLAKIEERAKQLIADGKMKMDVGPFDFKAATNDLK
;
A
#
# COMPACT_ATOMS: atom_id res chain seq x y z
N MET A 1 25.82 13.25 34.04
CA MET A 1 24.90 14.24 33.45
C MET A 1 25.57 15.21 32.46
N SER A 2 26.82 15.69 32.66
CA SER A 2 27.46 16.63 31.72
C SER A 2 27.83 16.04 30.34
N ASN A 3 28.32 14.80 30.26
CA ASN A 3 28.83 14.22 29.01
C ASN A 3 27.72 13.87 27.99
N ASP A 4 26.55 13.44 28.48
CA ASP A 4 25.41 13.07 27.63
C ASP A 4 24.75 14.30 27.01
N SER A 5 24.61 15.40 27.76
CA SER A 5 24.11 16.67 27.24
C SER A 5 25.03 17.27 26.16
N THR A 6 26.35 17.23 26.37
CA THR A 6 27.33 17.63 25.34
C THR A 6 27.26 16.74 24.11
N ARG A 7 27.03 15.43 24.28
CA ARG A 7 26.87 14.49 23.17
C ARG A 7 25.59 14.74 22.37
N VAL A 8 24.46 14.97 23.04
CA VAL A 8 23.18 15.34 22.40
C VAL A 8 23.35 16.61 21.58
N GLN A 9 23.97 17.64 22.17
CA GLN A 9 24.23 18.90 21.49
C GLN A 9 25.09 18.71 20.23
N ARG A 10 26.17 17.91 20.32
CA ARG A 10 27.02 17.59 19.16
C ARG A 10 26.26 16.88 18.05
N LEU A 11 25.47 15.85 18.38
CA LEU A 11 24.68 15.10 17.39
C LEU A 11 23.61 15.98 16.73
N LYS A 12 22.99 16.87 17.50
CA LYS A 12 22.07 17.88 16.96
C LYS A 12 22.78 18.81 15.99
N ASP A 13 23.96 19.31 16.33
CA ASP A 13 24.72 20.23 15.47
C ASP A 13 25.22 19.55 14.18
N GLU A 14 25.65 18.28 14.26
CA GLU A 14 25.93 17.44 13.09
C GLU A 14 24.68 17.28 12.20
N GLY A 15 23.52 17.01 12.80
CA GLY A 15 22.24 16.94 12.10
C GLY A 15 21.88 18.27 11.41
N ASN A 16 22.08 19.40 12.09
CA ASN A 16 21.83 20.74 11.54
C ASN A 16 22.74 21.04 10.34
N ALA A 17 24.02 20.66 10.43
CA ALA A 17 24.98 20.83 9.34
C ALA A 17 24.59 19.98 8.12
N LEU A 18 24.20 18.71 8.34
CA LEU A 18 23.73 17.81 7.28
C LEU A 18 22.43 18.31 6.63
N HIS A 19 21.48 18.81 7.44
CA HIS A 19 20.26 19.43 6.95
C HIS A 19 20.57 20.64 6.07
N SER A 20 21.50 21.51 6.50
CA SER A 20 21.92 22.69 5.74
C SER A 20 22.62 22.30 4.42
N ALA A 21 23.31 21.16 4.41
CA ALA A 21 23.88 20.54 3.21
C ALA A 21 22.86 19.74 2.37
N LYS A 22 21.56 19.80 2.69
CA LYS A 22 20.46 19.03 2.05
C LYS A 22 20.64 17.51 2.08
N LYS A 23 21.47 16.99 2.99
CA LYS A 23 21.66 15.54 3.22
C LYS A 23 20.64 15.04 4.25
N PHE A 24 19.37 15.09 3.89
CA PHE A 24 18.25 14.89 4.83
C PHE A 24 18.26 13.52 5.51
N SER A 25 18.50 12.42 4.78
CA SER A 25 18.55 11.07 5.36
C SER A 25 19.64 10.94 6.44
N ALA A 26 20.84 11.47 6.16
CA ALA A 26 21.92 11.48 7.14
C ALA A 26 21.60 12.37 8.35
N ALA A 27 20.92 13.50 8.14
CA ALA A 27 20.46 14.37 9.23
C ALA A 27 19.43 13.64 10.14
N VAL A 28 18.47 12.92 9.54
CA VAL A 28 17.49 12.10 10.27
C VAL A 28 18.19 11.06 11.15
N ALA A 29 19.24 10.40 10.64
CA ALA A 29 20.02 9.43 11.42
C ALA A 29 20.66 10.10 12.66
N LYS A 30 21.28 11.27 12.50
CA LYS A 30 21.92 12.02 13.60
C LYS A 30 20.93 12.52 14.64
N TYR A 31 19.80 13.07 14.22
CA TYR A 31 18.73 13.44 15.16
C TYR A 31 18.18 12.23 15.91
N SER A 32 18.04 11.08 15.23
CA SER A 32 17.57 9.85 15.85
C SER A 32 18.56 9.33 16.89
N GLU A 33 19.87 9.43 16.64
CA GLU A 33 20.90 9.13 17.65
C GLU A 33 20.81 10.07 18.87
N ALA A 34 20.55 11.36 18.64
CA ALA A 34 20.39 12.33 19.72
C ALA A 34 19.14 12.04 20.57
N LEU A 35 18.02 11.68 19.94
CA LEU A 35 16.76 11.32 20.61
C LEU A 35 16.84 10.02 21.43
N LYS A 36 17.78 9.13 21.10
CA LYS A 36 18.06 7.95 21.94
C LYS A 36 18.69 8.32 23.29
N ILE A 37 19.35 9.47 23.36
CA ILE A 37 20.00 9.96 24.59
C ILE A 37 19.07 10.92 25.32
N ASP A 38 18.39 11.82 24.59
CA ASP A 38 17.40 12.77 25.11
C ASP A 38 16.08 12.65 24.33
N GLY A 39 15.22 11.74 24.79
CA GLY A 39 13.90 11.47 24.20
C GLY A 39 12.83 12.53 24.51
N SER A 40 13.20 13.62 25.18
CA SER A 40 12.31 14.72 25.60
C SER A 40 12.59 16.05 24.90
N ASN A 41 13.44 16.05 23.87
CA ASN A 41 13.87 17.28 23.21
C ASN A 41 12.96 17.71 22.05
N ALA A 42 12.04 18.64 22.30
CA ALA A 42 11.10 19.16 21.29
C ALA A 42 11.81 19.70 20.03
N LEU A 43 12.95 20.38 20.19
CA LEU A 43 13.71 20.96 19.09
C LEU A 43 14.27 19.89 18.14
N ILE A 44 14.77 18.78 18.69
CA ILE A 44 15.34 17.69 17.87
C ILE A 44 14.23 16.98 17.09
N PHE A 45 13.09 16.72 17.71
CA PHE A 45 11.91 16.19 17.02
C PHE A 45 11.47 17.11 15.87
N ALA A 46 11.33 18.42 16.10
CA ALA A 46 10.92 19.36 15.05
C ALA A 46 11.94 19.46 13.89
N ASN A 47 13.24 19.40 14.20
CA ASN A 47 14.30 19.40 13.18
C ASN A 47 14.33 18.11 12.36
N ARG A 48 14.04 16.96 12.99
CA ARG A 48 13.88 15.69 12.29
C ARG A 48 12.64 15.70 11.41
N ALA A 49 11.50 16.21 11.91
CA ALA A 49 10.29 16.43 11.12
C ALA A 49 10.55 17.29 9.87
N ALA A 50 11.37 18.35 10.00
CA ALA A 50 11.76 19.17 8.86
C ALA A 50 12.50 18.38 7.75
N CYS A 51 13.40 17.48 8.13
CA CYS A 51 14.11 16.61 7.20
C CYS A 51 13.16 15.60 6.56
N LEU A 52 12.26 15.01 7.35
CA LEU A 52 11.26 14.04 6.89
C LEU A 52 10.29 14.67 5.89
N LEU A 53 9.84 15.92 6.11
CA LEU A 53 9.06 16.69 5.13
C LEU A 53 9.82 16.88 3.82
N ALA A 54 11.11 17.21 3.88
CA ALA A 54 11.94 17.38 2.69
C ALA A 54 12.16 16.06 1.93
N MET A 55 12.13 14.93 2.64
CA MET A 55 12.17 13.58 2.08
C MET A 55 10.80 13.03 1.67
N LYS A 56 9.74 13.82 1.79
CA LYS A 56 8.34 13.41 1.54
C LYS A 56 7.85 12.25 2.42
N GLN A 57 8.45 12.07 3.59
CA GLN A 57 8.03 11.11 4.62
C GLN A 57 7.04 11.80 5.56
N TYR A 58 5.84 12.09 5.05
CA TYR A 58 4.90 13.01 5.71
C TYR A 58 4.28 12.45 7.00
N LEU A 59 4.06 11.14 7.08
CA LEU A 59 3.52 10.51 8.30
C LEU A 59 4.53 10.55 9.44
N ASP A 60 5.79 10.20 9.16
CA ASP A 60 6.87 10.29 10.17
C ASP A 60 7.10 11.76 10.57
N ALA A 61 7.05 12.67 9.62
CA ALA A 61 7.14 14.11 9.90
C ALA A 61 6.00 14.59 10.79
N LEU A 62 4.77 14.12 10.54
CA LEU A 62 3.61 14.46 11.37
C LEU A 62 3.80 13.92 12.79
N SER A 63 4.21 12.66 12.95
CA SER A 63 4.46 12.05 14.25
C SER A 63 5.53 12.82 15.04
N ASP A 64 6.64 13.18 14.40
CA ASP A 64 7.72 13.95 15.04
C ASP A 64 7.27 15.36 15.39
N ALA A 65 6.54 16.03 14.50
CA ALA A 65 6.04 17.38 14.74
C ALA A 65 5.03 17.41 15.90
N GLN A 66 4.10 16.45 15.94
CA GLN A 66 3.17 16.29 17.06
C GLN A 66 3.92 16.01 18.36
N ARG A 67 4.93 15.14 18.34
CA ARG A 67 5.73 14.89 19.54
C ARG A 67 6.46 16.14 20.02
N ALA A 68 6.95 16.97 19.10
CA ALA A 68 7.56 18.24 19.44
C ALA A 68 6.56 19.23 20.06
N THR A 69 5.32 19.31 19.54
CA THR A 69 4.28 20.20 20.10
C THR A 69 3.75 19.71 21.45
N GLU A 70 3.77 18.40 21.71
CA GLU A 70 3.46 17.82 23.02
C GLU A 70 4.51 18.18 24.07
N LEU A 71 5.78 18.15 23.68
CA LEU A 71 6.91 18.43 24.57
C LEU A 71 7.08 19.93 24.83
N ASP A 72 6.85 20.76 23.82
CA ASP A 72 6.85 22.23 23.94
C ASP A 72 5.65 22.81 23.16
N PRO A 73 4.50 23.03 23.83
CA PRO A 73 3.31 23.60 23.22
C PRO A 73 3.50 25.03 22.70
N THR A 74 4.54 25.74 23.15
CA THR A 74 4.83 27.11 22.72
C THR A 74 5.72 27.16 21.48
N TYR A 75 6.23 26.02 21.01
CA TYR A 75 7.17 25.99 19.92
C TYR A 75 6.49 26.12 18.55
N SER A 76 6.34 27.37 18.09
CA SER A 76 5.64 27.72 16.84
C SER A 76 6.11 26.94 15.60
N LYS A 77 7.42 26.67 15.48
CA LYS A 77 7.96 25.88 14.35
C LYS A 77 7.49 24.44 14.37
N ALA A 78 7.30 23.81 15.53
CA ALA A 78 6.79 22.44 15.60
C ALA A 78 5.35 22.36 15.07
N TRP A 79 4.49 23.31 15.46
CA TRP A 79 3.14 23.44 14.92
C TRP A 79 3.14 23.67 13.40
N ALA A 80 4.02 24.53 12.90
CA ALA A 80 4.18 24.75 11.46
C ALA A 80 4.64 23.49 10.69
N ARG A 81 5.53 22.68 11.28
CA ARG A 81 5.92 21.37 10.69
C ARG A 81 4.76 20.39 10.68
N SER A 82 3.95 20.37 11.74
CA SER A 82 2.74 19.55 11.80
C SER A 82 1.73 20.00 10.74
N ALA A 83 1.57 21.30 10.55
CA ALA A 83 0.67 21.87 9.55
C ALA A 83 1.08 21.51 8.12
N ALA A 84 2.38 21.63 7.80
CA ALA A 84 2.94 21.23 6.52
C ALA A 84 2.84 19.72 6.28
N ALA A 85 3.00 18.91 7.33
CA ALA A 85 2.81 17.46 7.23
C ALA A 85 1.36 17.10 6.94
N TYR A 86 0.41 17.72 7.64
CA TYR A 86 -1.01 17.56 7.37
C TYR A 86 -1.40 17.99 5.96
N GLU A 87 -0.85 19.11 5.49
CA GLU A 87 -1.08 19.61 4.14
C GLU A 87 -0.63 18.61 3.08
N ALA A 88 0.59 18.08 3.25
CA ALA A 88 1.14 17.07 2.34
C ALA A 88 0.43 15.71 2.42
N LEU A 89 -0.28 15.44 3.53
CA LEU A 89 -1.17 14.29 3.71
C LEU A 89 -2.61 14.57 3.23
N GLY A 90 -2.88 15.75 2.65
CA GLY A 90 -4.21 16.16 2.21
C GLY A 90 -5.21 16.43 3.34
N MET A 91 -4.77 16.39 4.61
CA MET A 91 -5.59 16.58 5.81
C MET A 91 -5.80 18.07 6.10
N ARG A 92 -6.75 18.68 5.39
CA ARG A 92 -6.91 20.14 5.34
C ARG A 92 -7.35 20.76 6.66
N ALA A 93 -8.33 20.16 7.35
CA ALA A 93 -8.78 20.64 8.65
C ALA A 93 -7.65 20.58 9.69
N GLY A 94 -6.88 19.48 9.69
CA GLY A 94 -5.69 19.33 10.53
C GLY A 94 -4.64 20.40 10.21
N SER A 95 -4.31 20.59 8.94
CA SER A 95 -3.35 21.62 8.49
C SER A 95 -3.76 23.02 8.93
N GLN A 96 -5.02 23.40 8.69
CA GLN A 96 -5.57 24.69 9.09
C GLN A 96 -5.46 24.90 10.61
N ALA A 97 -5.87 23.91 11.41
CA ALA A 97 -5.81 23.98 12.85
C ALA A 97 -4.37 24.16 13.36
N MET A 98 -3.41 23.44 12.78
CA MET A 98 -2.00 23.55 13.17
C MET A 98 -1.38 24.88 12.73
N TRP A 99 -1.74 25.41 11.55
CA TRP A 99 -1.30 26.74 11.13
C TRP A 99 -1.83 27.85 12.06
N LYS A 100 -3.09 27.77 12.48
CA LYS A 100 -3.66 28.68 13.49
C LYS A 100 -2.88 28.59 14.81
N LYS A 101 -2.60 27.38 15.29
CA LYS A 101 -1.78 27.16 16.50
C LYS A 101 -0.36 27.71 16.35
N ALA A 102 0.27 27.54 15.19
CA ALA A 102 1.60 28.08 14.92
C ALA A 102 1.61 29.62 15.01
N LEU A 103 0.57 30.28 14.51
CA LEU A 103 0.38 31.74 14.60
C LEU A 103 0.12 32.20 16.04
N GLU A 104 -0.71 31.48 16.79
CA GLU A 104 -0.99 31.76 18.22
C GLU A 104 0.28 31.71 19.08
N CYS A 105 1.27 30.89 18.69
CA CYS A 105 2.53 30.74 19.41
C CYS A 105 3.59 31.81 19.06
N LEU A 106 3.32 32.71 18.13
CA LEU A 106 4.26 33.81 17.81
C LEU A 106 4.17 34.92 18.87
N PRO A 107 5.27 35.67 19.11
CA PRO A 107 5.23 36.84 19.98
C PRO A 107 4.20 37.89 19.51
N LEU A 108 3.70 38.73 20.41
CA LEU A 108 2.87 39.88 20.03
C LEU A 108 3.61 40.79 19.05
N GLU A 109 2.89 41.44 18.13
CA GLU A 109 3.49 42.25 17.04
C GLU A 109 4.49 43.31 17.53
N GLU A 110 4.21 43.90 18.69
CA GLU A 110 5.06 44.91 19.35
C GLU A 110 6.45 44.36 19.76
N HIS A 111 6.57 43.03 19.88
CA HIS A 111 7.78 42.33 20.32
C HIS A 111 8.36 41.40 19.25
N MET A 112 7.83 41.42 18.02
CA MET A 112 8.32 40.56 16.94
C MET A 112 9.67 41.02 16.40
N THR A 113 10.61 40.08 16.30
CA THR A 113 11.84 40.27 15.54
C THR A 113 11.56 40.23 14.03
N PRO A 114 12.50 40.69 13.17
CA PRO A 114 12.38 40.52 11.73
C PRO A 114 12.23 39.04 11.29
N MET A 115 12.77 38.10 12.07
CA MET A 115 12.60 36.67 11.81
C MET A 115 11.17 36.22 12.13
N ASP A 116 10.59 36.72 13.22
CA ASP A 116 9.20 36.39 13.61
C ASP A 116 8.20 36.93 12.59
N LYS A 117 8.43 38.12 12.04
CA LYS A 117 7.60 38.67 10.95
C LYS A 117 7.63 37.79 9.70
N ARG A 118 8.81 37.30 9.31
CA ARG A 118 8.93 36.35 8.18
C ARG A 118 8.23 35.02 8.46
N LEU A 119 8.33 34.52 9.70
CA LEU A 119 7.61 33.32 10.11
C LEU A 119 6.09 33.54 10.07
N LYS A 120 5.61 34.69 10.56
CA LYS A 120 4.20 35.07 10.49
C LYS A 120 3.69 35.07 9.05
N GLU A 121 4.37 35.76 8.14
CA GLU A 121 4.03 35.78 6.71
C GLU A 121 3.99 34.36 6.12
N GLN A 122 4.98 33.51 6.46
CA GLN A 122 5.00 32.12 6.02
C GLN A 122 3.80 31.32 6.56
N TYR A 123 3.44 31.51 7.83
CA TYR A 123 2.35 30.76 8.47
C TYR A 123 0.98 31.23 7.99
N GLU A 124 0.81 32.52 7.72
CA GLU A 124 -0.39 33.09 7.09
C GLU A 124 -0.56 32.57 5.66
N ALA A 125 0.52 32.50 4.87
CA ALA A 125 0.49 31.89 3.54
C ALA A 125 0.13 30.39 3.59
N GLY A 126 0.68 29.66 4.57
CA GLY A 126 0.32 28.26 4.80
C GLY A 126 -1.15 28.09 5.21
N LEU A 127 -1.65 28.95 6.10
CA LEU A 127 -3.05 28.96 6.53
C LEU A 127 -4.00 29.25 5.37
N GLU A 128 -3.67 30.23 4.53
CA GLU A 128 -4.47 30.57 3.35
C GLU A 128 -4.51 29.41 2.36
N THR A 129 -3.35 28.77 2.10
CA THR A 129 -3.28 27.57 1.27
C THR A 129 -4.18 26.46 1.84
N ALA A 130 -4.13 26.23 3.16
CA ALA A 130 -4.97 25.27 3.83
C ALA A 130 -6.47 25.62 3.76
N ASN A 131 -6.85 26.91 3.85
CA ASN A 131 -8.24 27.38 3.71
C ASN A 131 -8.78 27.12 2.30
N VAL A 132 -8.00 27.48 1.27
CA VAL A 132 -8.36 27.24 -0.14
C VAL A 132 -8.49 25.74 -0.40
N ALA A 133 -7.56 24.95 0.14
CA ALA A 133 -7.60 23.51 0.01
C ALA A 133 -8.81 22.91 0.76
N LEU A 134 -9.20 23.39 1.93
CA LEU A 134 -10.36 22.88 2.69
C LEU A 134 -11.64 22.82 1.84
N GLY A 135 -11.84 23.76 0.92
CA GLY A 135 -12.96 23.75 -0.02
C GLY A 135 -12.95 22.64 -1.09
N ARG A 136 -11.86 21.86 -1.25
CA ARG A 136 -11.66 20.94 -2.39
C ARG A 136 -11.71 19.42 -2.05
N GLY A 137 -11.87 18.99 -0.79
CA GLY A 137 -11.77 17.57 -0.30
C GLY A 137 -10.42 16.81 -0.50
N VAL A 138 -10.07 15.84 0.38
CA VAL A 138 -8.78 15.07 0.33
C VAL A 138 -8.55 14.42 -1.05
N GLU A 139 -7.35 14.59 -1.64
CA GLU A 139 -6.97 13.94 -2.90
C GLU A 139 -6.34 12.56 -2.62
N LEU A 140 -7.10 11.49 -2.82
CA LEU A 140 -6.60 10.10 -2.79
C LEU A 140 -5.98 9.71 -4.13
N ALA A 141 -5.12 8.69 -4.16
CA ALA A 141 -4.65 8.07 -5.40
C ALA A 141 -5.81 7.65 -6.32
N GLU A 142 -5.62 7.71 -7.65
CA GLU A 142 -6.69 7.57 -8.65
C GLU A 142 -7.49 6.28 -8.57
N GLY A 143 -6.87 5.17 -8.15
CA GLY A 143 -7.55 3.89 -7.92
C GLY A 143 -8.51 3.88 -6.72
N LEU A 144 -8.28 4.73 -5.72
CA LEU A 144 -9.13 4.87 -4.53
C LEU A 144 -10.17 6.01 -4.68
N ARG A 145 -9.97 6.92 -5.64
CA ARG A 145 -10.93 7.98 -6.00
C ARG A 145 -12.25 7.45 -6.59
N GLN A 146 -12.24 6.25 -7.17
CA GLN A 146 -13.36 5.73 -7.97
C GLN A 146 -14.58 5.28 -7.13
N MET A 147 -14.45 5.19 -5.80
CA MET A 147 -15.53 4.74 -4.91
C MET A 147 -16.20 5.91 -4.17
N LYS A 148 -16.65 6.94 -4.91
CA LYS A 148 -17.58 7.95 -4.38
C LYS A 148 -19.01 7.55 -4.70
N THR A 149 -19.84 7.49 -3.66
CA THR A 149 -21.27 7.22 -3.77
C THR A 149 -22.05 8.51 -3.87
N ASP A 150 -22.60 8.79 -5.05
CA ASP A 150 -23.79 9.64 -5.11
C ASP A 150 -25.07 8.80 -5.33
N THR A 151 -25.01 7.55 -5.81
CA THR A 151 -26.24 6.76 -6.12
C THR A 151 -26.15 5.21 -6.07
N GLY A 152 -25.17 4.57 -5.42
CA GLY A 152 -25.03 3.09 -5.47
C GLY A 152 -24.37 2.38 -4.28
N ASP A 153 -24.66 1.08 -4.15
CA ASP A 153 -24.02 0.17 -3.19
C ASP A 153 -22.52 0.00 -3.51
N LEU A 154 -21.67 0.13 -2.51
CA LEU A 154 -20.22 -0.10 -2.59
C LEU A 154 -19.90 -1.60 -2.70
N PRO A 155 -18.76 -1.99 -3.29
CA PRO A 155 -18.42 -3.41 -3.49
C PRO A 155 -18.48 -4.25 -2.21
N TRP A 156 -18.09 -3.70 -1.06
CA TRP A 156 -18.18 -4.40 0.23
C TRP A 156 -19.60 -4.54 0.79
N GLN A 157 -20.50 -3.60 0.47
CA GLN A 157 -21.92 -3.73 0.81
C GLN A 157 -22.56 -4.84 -0.03
N VAL A 158 -22.21 -4.87 -1.32
CA VAL A 158 -22.65 -5.94 -2.22
C VAL A 158 -22.09 -7.30 -1.81
N ALA A 159 -20.80 -7.36 -1.46
CA ALA A 159 -20.16 -8.56 -0.96
C ALA A 159 -20.87 -9.12 0.28
N ALA A 160 -21.22 -8.27 1.25
CA ALA A 160 -21.96 -8.68 2.44
C ALA A 160 -23.34 -9.30 2.10
N MET A 161 -24.05 -8.74 1.12
CA MET A 161 -25.32 -9.32 0.64
C MET A 161 -25.11 -10.66 -0.08
N MET A 162 -24.02 -10.78 -0.86
CA MET A 162 -23.69 -12.00 -1.61
C MET A 162 -23.31 -13.16 -0.68
N VAL A 163 -22.60 -12.90 0.42
CA VAL A 163 -22.11 -13.94 1.34
C VAL A 163 -23.24 -14.84 1.87
N GLU A 164 -24.43 -14.29 2.13
CA GLU A 164 -25.57 -15.12 2.57
C GLU A 164 -26.12 -16.05 1.48
N GLU A 165 -26.06 -15.63 0.22
CA GLU A 165 -26.39 -16.49 -0.92
C GLU A 165 -25.32 -17.56 -1.15
N LEU A 166 -24.04 -17.18 -1.09
CA LEU A 166 -22.89 -18.06 -1.25
C LEU A 166 -22.88 -19.17 -0.20
N LYS A 167 -23.17 -18.83 1.08
CA LYS A 167 -23.34 -19.81 2.16
C LYS A 167 -24.44 -20.83 1.85
N ARG A 168 -25.61 -20.36 1.40
CA ARG A 168 -26.75 -21.26 1.06
C ARG A 168 -26.41 -22.20 -0.10
N ASN A 169 -25.63 -21.73 -1.06
CA ASN A 169 -25.26 -22.51 -2.25
C ASN A 169 -23.98 -23.33 -2.07
N ASN A 170 -23.31 -23.21 -0.92
CA ASN A 170 -21.97 -23.76 -0.69
C ASN A 170 -20.95 -23.35 -1.78
N ASP A 171 -21.05 -22.10 -2.23
CA ASP A 171 -20.20 -21.53 -3.27
C ASP A 171 -19.00 -20.79 -2.64
N LEU A 172 -17.80 -21.35 -2.86
CA LEU A 172 -16.54 -20.81 -2.36
C LEU A 172 -15.79 -19.98 -3.43
N GLU A 173 -16.27 -19.98 -4.67
CA GLU A 173 -15.57 -19.44 -5.84
C GLU A 173 -16.02 -18.01 -6.14
N SER A 174 -15.94 -17.14 -5.12
CA SER A 174 -16.34 -15.73 -5.22
C SER A 174 -15.40 -14.79 -4.45
N SER A 175 -15.07 -13.66 -5.06
CA SER A 175 -14.32 -12.58 -4.44
C SER A 175 -15.09 -11.86 -3.33
N ALA A 176 -16.42 -12.03 -3.25
CA ALA A 176 -17.23 -11.47 -2.18
C ALA A 176 -16.77 -11.93 -0.78
N TRP A 177 -16.28 -13.17 -0.65
CA TRP A 177 -15.76 -13.69 0.62
C TRP A 177 -14.61 -12.85 1.18
N LYS A 178 -13.56 -12.62 0.38
CA LYS A 178 -12.40 -11.84 0.83
C LYS A 178 -12.75 -10.37 1.05
N ILE A 179 -13.61 -9.77 0.22
CA ILE A 179 -13.99 -8.35 0.33
C ILE A 179 -14.84 -8.13 1.58
N HIS A 180 -15.80 -9.01 1.84
CA HIS A 180 -16.65 -8.93 3.02
C HIS A 180 -15.81 -9.01 4.31
N LEU A 181 -14.96 -10.04 4.43
CA LEU A 181 -14.10 -10.23 5.61
C LEU A 181 -13.09 -9.08 5.78
N ALA A 182 -12.48 -8.61 4.69
CA ALA A 182 -11.57 -7.46 4.77
C ALA A 182 -12.31 -6.20 5.21
N ASN A 183 -13.56 -6.02 4.79
CA ASN A 183 -14.38 -4.89 5.23
C ASN A 183 -14.82 -5.02 6.70
N GLU A 184 -15.09 -6.23 7.20
CA GLU A 184 -15.37 -6.45 8.62
C GLU A 184 -14.17 -6.04 9.48
N ASP A 185 -12.97 -6.55 9.16
CA ASP A 185 -11.71 -6.17 9.80
C ASP A 185 -11.52 -4.64 9.78
N PHE A 186 -11.71 -4.01 8.61
CA PHE A 186 -11.55 -2.56 8.48
C PHE A 186 -12.57 -1.78 9.32
N THR A 187 -13.83 -2.21 9.30
CA THR A 187 -14.92 -1.54 10.01
C THR A 187 -14.72 -1.65 11.53
N ASN A 188 -14.29 -2.81 12.02
CA ASN A 188 -13.92 -3.01 13.42
C ASN A 188 -12.77 -2.08 13.82
N GLY A 189 -11.70 -2.03 13.02
CA GLY A 189 -10.58 -1.12 13.23
C GLY A 189 -11.01 0.36 13.30
N VAL A 190 -11.86 0.82 12.37
CA VAL A 190 -12.41 2.18 12.38
C VAL A 190 -13.25 2.45 13.63
N GLN A 191 -14.07 1.50 14.07
CA GLN A 191 -14.85 1.66 15.30
C GLN A 191 -13.94 1.79 16.53
N TYR A 192 -12.85 1.03 16.59
CA TYR A 192 -11.89 1.12 17.69
C TYR A 192 -11.12 2.45 17.67
N LEU A 193 -10.75 2.96 16.50
CA LEU A 193 -10.14 4.28 16.34
C LEU A 193 -11.06 5.40 16.86
N LYS A 194 -12.36 5.31 16.60
CA LYS A 194 -13.34 6.29 17.09
C LYS A 194 -13.46 6.28 18.62
N ALA A 195 -13.20 5.14 19.24
CA ALA A 195 -13.25 4.99 20.69
C ALA A 195 -11.98 5.51 21.40
N LEU A 196 -10.91 5.83 20.67
CA LEU A 196 -9.67 6.38 21.25
C LEU A 196 -9.94 7.73 21.91
N LYS A 197 -9.55 7.86 23.17
CA LYS A 197 -9.62 9.10 23.94
C LYS A 197 -8.22 9.55 24.32
N LYS A 198 -7.98 10.84 24.20
CA LYS A 198 -6.75 11.53 24.57
C LYS A 198 -7.04 12.46 25.75
N LYS A 199 -6.25 12.37 26.82
CA LYS A 199 -6.37 13.23 28.00
C LYS A 199 -5.00 13.81 28.36
N ASP A 200 -4.92 15.12 28.44
CA ASP A 200 -3.73 15.82 28.94
C ASP A 200 -3.60 15.62 30.46
N THR A 201 -2.39 15.31 30.92
CA THR A 201 -2.03 15.18 32.33
C THR A 201 -0.74 15.96 32.60
N GLU A 202 -0.42 16.20 33.88
CA GLU A 202 0.82 16.89 34.29
C GLU A 202 2.10 16.18 33.79
N ASN A 203 2.02 14.87 33.54
CA ASN A 203 3.14 14.05 33.05
C ASN A 203 3.09 13.80 31.53
N GLY A 204 2.27 14.56 30.78
CA GLY A 204 2.08 14.42 29.35
C GLY A 204 0.72 13.79 28.99
N GLN A 205 0.62 13.27 27.77
CA GLN A 205 -0.65 12.78 27.24
C GLN A 205 -0.89 11.30 27.56
N MET A 206 -2.06 11.04 28.15
CA MET A 206 -2.56 9.70 28.36
C MET A 206 -3.58 9.35 27.28
N TYR A 207 -3.41 8.15 26.73
CA TYR A 207 -4.31 7.57 25.75
C TYR A 207 -5.13 6.46 26.40
N PHE A 208 -6.42 6.41 26.08
CA PHE A 208 -7.33 5.35 26.47
C PHE A 208 -8.02 4.82 25.21
N GLY A 209 -7.67 3.59 24.83
CA GLY A 209 -8.18 2.98 23.61
C GLY A 209 -8.09 1.46 23.67
N ARG A 210 -8.51 0.82 22.58
CA ARG A 210 -8.43 -0.64 22.43
C ARG A 210 -7.10 -1.01 21.75
N LEU A 211 -6.35 -1.94 22.33
CA LEU A 211 -5.16 -2.52 21.70
C LEU A 211 -5.57 -3.44 20.54
N GLY A 212 -4.70 -3.59 19.55
CA GLY A 212 -4.96 -4.40 18.35
C GLY A 212 -5.81 -3.67 17.31
N THR A 213 -6.00 -2.36 17.44
CA THR A 213 -6.69 -1.57 16.41
C THR A 213 -5.86 -1.50 15.14
N ILE A 214 -4.53 -1.35 15.29
CA ILE A 214 -3.59 -1.41 14.16
C ILE A 214 -3.62 -2.80 13.51
N ASP A 215 -3.83 -3.87 14.28
CA ASP A 215 -3.95 -5.24 13.76
C ASP A 215 -5.15 -5.38 12.83
N GLU A 216 -6.34 -4.93 13.25
CA GLU A 216 -7.56 -4.96 12.43
C GLU A 216 -7.38 -4.23 11.10
N ILE A 217 -6.86 -2.99 11.16
CA ILE A 217 -6.69 -2.16 9.95
C ILE A 217 -5.67 -2.78 9.01
N THR A 218 -4.55 -3.27 9.53
CA THR A 218 -3.53 -3.90 8.69
C THR A 218 -3.96 -5.29 8.19
N ASN A 219 -4.76 -6.05 8.94
CA ASN A 219 -5.36 -7.30 8.46
C ASN A 219 -6.27 -7.04 7.25
N ALA A 220 -7.13 -6.02 7.32
CA ALA A 220 -7.98 -5.61 6.21
C ALA A 220 -7.16 -5.27 4.95
N ILE A 221 -6.13 -4.43 5.10
CA ILE A 221 -5.26 -4.01 3.99
C ILE A 221 -4.51 -5.20 3.39
N LEU A 222 -4.00 -6.12 4.22
CA LEU A 222 -3.28 -7.31 3.76
C LEU A 222 -4.20 -8.35 3.12
N ARG A 223 -5.50 -8.36 3.45
CA ARG A 223 -6.50 -9.26 2.87
C ARG A 223 -7.01 -8.76 1.51
N ASP A 224 -7.37 -7.49 1.42
CA ASP A 224 -7.72 -6.83 0.15
C ASP A 224 -7.58 -5.30 0.29
N THR A 225 -6.60 -4.70 -0.38
CA THR A 225 -6.33 -3.25 -0.28
C THR A 225 -7.49 -2.38 -0.75
N ARG A 226 -8.41 -2.92 -1.56
CA ARG A 226 -9.55 -2.19 -2.14
C ARG A 226 -10.61 -1.82 -1.10
N VAL A 227 -10.61 -2.41 0.11
CA VAL A 227 -11.56 -2.02 1.17
C VAL A 227 -11.15 -0.75 1.93
N PHE A 228 -9.89 -0.33 1.78
CA PHE A 228 -9.37 0.84 2.48
C PHE A 228 -10.09 2.12 2.03
N ARG A 229 -10.50 2.92 3.00
CA ARG A 229 -11.21 4.19 2.79
C ARG A 229 -10.90 5.16 3.91
N ILE A 230 -11.01 6.46 3.64
CA ILE A 230 -10.92 7.50 4.67
C ILE A 230 -12.36 7.91 5.03
N PRO A 231 -12.94 7.39 6.12
CA PRO A 231 -14.34 7.63 6.46
C PRO A 231 -14.61 9.07 6.93
N GLU A 232 -13.64 9.68 7.60
CA GLU A 232 -13.74 11.01 8.24
C GLU A 232 -12.43 11.78 8.02
N GLU A 233 -12.48 13.11 8.02
CA GLU A 233 -11.30 13.97 7.75
C GLU A 233 -10.18 13.79 8.78
N ASP A 234 -10.51 13.42 10.02
CA ASP A 234 -9.55 13.20 11.11
C ASP A 234 -9.08 11.74 11.21
N PHE A 235 -9.52 10.85 10.31
CA PHE A 235 -9.21 9.42 10.36
C PHE A 235 -7.71 9.12 10.47
N LEU A 236 -6.89 9.77 9.65
CA LEU A 236 -5.44 9.55 9.66
C LEU A 236 -4.78 10.08 10.95
N VAL A 237 -5.32 11.14 11.56
CA VAL A 237 -4.86 11.63 12.88
C VAL A 237 -5.12 10.57 13.92
N ARG A 238 -6.36 10.08 13.98
CA ARG A 238 -6.74 9.03 14.92
C ARG A 238 -5.90 7.78 14.73
N LEU A 239 -5.59 7.43 13.48
CA LEU A 239 -4.74 6.29 13.16
C LEU A 239 -3.31 6.47 13.68
N MET A 240 -2.73 7.67 13.54
CA MET A 240 -1.40 7.97 14.08
C MET A 240 -1.39 8.03 15.61
N ASP A 241 -2.40 8.65 16.23
CA ASP A 241 -2.58 8.67 17.68
C ASP A 241 -2.74 7.26 18.25
N GLN A 242 -3.53 6.42 17.58
CA GLN A 242 -3.71 5.02 17.95
C GLN A 242 -2.41 4.24 17.82
N LEU A 243 -1.65 4.43 16.74
CA LEU A 243 -0.34 3.81 16.56
C LEU A 243 0.59 4.20 17.71
N GLN A 244 0.63 5.48 18.07
CA GLN A 244 1.46 5.98 19.14
C GLN A 244 1.05 5.41 20.50
N PHE A 245 -0.26 5.35 20.78
CA PHE A 245 -0.79 4.69 21.96
C PHE A 245 -0.34 3.22 22.05
N GLU A 246 -0.54 2.44 20.98
CA GLU A 246 -0.16 1.02 20.98
C GLU A 246 1.36 0.85 21.07
N LYS A 247 2.16 1.76 20.49
CA LYS A 247 3.63 1.74 20.57
C LYS A 247 4.10 1.87 22.01
N ILE A 248 3.53 2.81 22.76
CA ILE A 248 3.84 3.04 24.17
C ILE A 248 3.47 1.80 25.00
N GLN A 249 2.27 1.24 24.78
CA GLN A 249 1.79 0.09 25.54
C GLN A 249 2.60 -1.20 25.27
N ASN A 250 3.03 -1.41 24.02
CA ASN A 250 3.78 -2.61 23.63
C ASN A 250 5.30 -2.42 23.68
N ASN A 251 5.79 -1.24 24.07
CA ASN A 251 7.22 -0.88 24.03
C ASN A 251 7.86 -1.18 22.65
N SER A 252 7.14 -0.94 21.56
CA SER A 252 7.62 -1.29 20.21
C SER A 252 8.66 -0.29 19.70
N TRP A 253 9.53 -0.73 18.79
CA TRP A 253 10.48 0.17 18.12
C TRP A 253 9.78 1.08 17.12
N SER A 254 10.30 2.30 16.96
CA SER A 254 9.88 3.17 15.85
C SER A 254 10.37 2.60 14.52
N GLU A 255 9.55 2.75 13.50
CA GLU A 255 9.81 2.48 12.09
C GLU A 255 11.10 3.11 11.55
N THR A 256 11.66 4.13 12.21
CA THR A 256 12.93 4.78 11.80
C THR A 256 14.17 4.17 12.46
N HIS A 257 14.01 3.24 13.41
CA HIS A 257 15.15 2.62 14.11
C HIS A 257 15.99 1.77 13.16
N GLY A 258 17.33 1.90 13.18
CA GLY A 258 18.20 1.07 12.35
C GLY A 258 17.95 -0.43 12.55
N MET A 259 17.85 -1.19 11.46
CA MET A 259 17.37 -2.57 11.50
C MET A 259 18.20 -3.50 12.39
N ASP A 260 19.52 -3.39 12.33
CA ASP A 260 20.42 -4.18 13.16
C ASP A 260 20.28 -3.85 14.65
N SER A 261 19.86 -2.62 14.98
CA SER A 261 19.57 -2.24 16.36
C SER A 261 18.30 -2.91 16.86
N ILE A 262 17.23 -2.91 16.05
CA ILE A 262 15.97 -3.60 16.40
C ILE A 262 16.25 -5.09 16.67
N LYS A 263 16.94 -5.77 15.76
CA LYS A 263 17.27 -7.20 15.88
C LYS A 263 18.09 -7.50 17.14
N ARG A 264 19.13 -6.70 17.40
CA ARG A 264 19.98 -6.84 18.59
C ARG A 264 19.22 -6.56 19.89
N GLU A 265 18.48 -5.46 19.95
CA GLU A 265 17.71 -5.08 21.14
C GLU A 265 16.58 -6.06 21.42
N ALA A 266 15.96 -6.64 20.40
CA ALA A 266 14.99 -7.72 20.57
C ALA A 266 15.62 -8.93 21.27
N MET A 267 16.82 -9.35 20.85
CA MET A 267 17.54 -10.45 21.52
C MET A 267 17.97 -10.09 22.95
N GLU A 268 18.32 -8.83 23.21
CA GLU A 268 18.64 -8.37 24.57
C GLU A 268 17.41 -8.41 25.48
N ARG A 269 16.26 -7.92 24.99
CA ARG A 269 15.00 -7.94 25.74
C ARG A 269 14.57 -9.36 26.08
N LEU A 270 14.81 -10.35 25.23
CA LEU A 270 14.51 -11.76 25.52
C LEU A 270 15.28 -12.32 26.72
N ARG A 271 16.37 -11.67 27.18
CA ARG A 271 17.07 -12.07 28.40
C ARG A 271 16.35 -11.67 29.68
N THR A 272 15.46 -10.69 29.61
CA THR A 272 14.81 -10.06 30.78
C THR A 272 13.29 -10.02 30.69
N GLN A 273 12.71 -10.20 29.50
CA GLN A 273 11.28 -10.15 29.21
C GLN A 273 10.81 -11.48 28.62
N SER A 274 9.50 -11.73 28.66
CA SER A 274 8.93 -12.92 28.06
C SER A 274 8.98 -12.83 26.52
N TYR A 275 9.00 -13.99 25.84
CA TYR A 275 8.86 -14.05 24.40
C TYR A 275 7.58 -13.35 23.91
N VAL A 276 6.49 -13.46 24.67
CA VAL A 276 5.19 -12.84 24.31
C VAL A 276 5.31 -11.32 24.24
N ASP A 277 6.05 -10.70 25.17
CA ASP A 277 6.24 -9.24 25.21
C ASP A 277 7.09 -8.77 24.03
N VAL A 278 8.21 -9.45 23.77
CA VAL A 278 9.08 -9.12 22.63
C VAL A 278 8.37 -9.36 21.30
N ARG A 279 7.59 -10.44 21.18
CA ARG A 279 6.77 -10.76 20.01
C ARG A 279 5.71 -9.68 19.75
N ARG A 280 5.04 -9.17 20.78
CA ARG A 280 4.07 -8.06 20.65
C ARG A 280 4.75 -6.79 20.14
N ALA A 281 5.91 -6.44 20.71
CA ALA A 281 6.70 -5.30 20.26
C ALA A 281 7.10 -5.42 18.78
N LEU A 282 7.62 -6.58 18.35
CA LEU A 282 7.99 -6.84 16.96
C LEU A 282 6.77 -6.83 16.02
N THR A 283 5.65 -7.40 16.46
CA THR A 283 4.39 -7.43 15.69
C THR A 283 3.93 -6.01 15.37
N LEU A 284 3.87 -5.15 16.38
CA LEU A 284 3.45 -3.77 16.18
C LEU A 284 4.46 -2.98 15.32
N THR A 285 5.76 -3.19 15.50
CA THR A 285 6.78 -2.55 14.65
C THR A 285 6.61 -2.95 13.18
N VAL A 286 6.37 -4.24 12.89
CA VAL A 286 6.14 -4.74 11.52
C VAL A 286 4.86 -4.13 10.94
N ARG A 287 3.76 -4.14 11.69
CA ARG A 287 2.47 -3.57 11.24
C ARG A 287 2.55 -2.06 11.04
N ALA A 288 3.32 -1.34 11.86
CA ALA A 288 3.60 0.08 11.67
C ALA A 288 4.29 0.34 10.32
N CYS A 289 5.32 -0.44 9.99
CA CYS A 289 6.00 -0.36 8.70
C CYS A 289 5.04 -0.64 7.52
N ILE A 290 4.20 -1.68 7.63
CA ILE A 290 3.20 -2.00 6.59
C ILE A 290 2.23 -0.86 6.39
N MET A 291 1.67 -0.32 7.48
CA MET A 291 0.71 0.77 7.43
C MET A 291 1.32 2.03 6.80
N ILE A 292 2.52 2.44 7.22
CA ILE A 292 3.20 3.62 6.68
C ILE A 292 3.57 3.41 5.22
N GLY A 293 4.07 2.23 4.87
CA GLY A 293 4.41 1.88 3.49
C GLY A 293 3.20 1.89 2.56
N PHE A 294 2.05 1.39 3.01
CA PHE A 294 0.79 1.44 2.29
C PHE A 294 0.27 2.89 2.13
N LEU A 295 0.20 3.64 3.23
CA LEU A 295 -0.32 5.01 3.22
C LEU A 295 0.55 5.98 2.40
N SER A 296 1.85 5.69 2.28
CA SER A 296 2.78 6.44 1.42
C SER A 296 2.43 6.35 -0.06
N ILE A 297 1.70 5.33 -0.53
CA ILE A 297 1.18 5.28 -1.90
C ILE A 297 -0.20 5.92 -1.99
N VAL A 298 -1.04 5.72 -0.97
CA VAL A 298 -2.45 6.10 -1.00
C VAL A 298 -2.69 7.60 -0.91
N ILE A 299 -1.95 8.28 -0.04
CA ILE A 299 -2.21 9.68 0.33
C ILE A 299 -1.41 10.65 -0.55
N ASN A 300 -0.13 10.35 -0.80
CA ASN A 300 0.73 11.15 -1.66
C ASN A 300 1.85 10.25 -2.20
N PRO A 301 1.71 9.69 -3.43
CA PRO A 301 2.53 8.60 -3.90
C PRO A 301 4.04 8.83 -3.76
N SER A 302 4.62 8.19 -2.75
CA SER A 302 6.05 8.06 -2.52
C SER A 302 6.40 6.58 -2.54
N TYR A 303 6.66 6.06 -3.74
CA TYR A 303 6.99 4.65 -3.92
C TYR A 303 8.30 4.27 -3.22
N THR A 304 9.28 5.19 -3.18
CA THR A 304 10.54 4.97 -2.45
C THR A 304 10.29 4.74 -0.96
N ALA A 305 9.47 5.57 -0.32
CA ALA A 305 9.13 5.38 1.09
C ALA A 305 8.37 4.07 1.30
N SER A 306 7.41 3.77 0.41
CA SER A 306 6.66 2.50 0.45
C SER A 306 7.59 1.28 0.40
N ILE A 307 8.49 1.24 -0.59
CA ILE A 307 9.46 0.17 -0.77
C ILE A 307 10.36 0.03 0.46
N GLU A 308 10.88 1.14 0.99
CA GLU A 308 11.75 1.13 2.17
C GLU A 308 11.05 0.51 3.39
N HIS A 309 9.83 0.97 3.72
CA HIS A 309 9.11 0.45 4.89
C HIS A 309 8.69 -1.01 4.72
N LEU A 310 8.26 -1.43 3.52
CA LEU A 310 7.88 -2.81 3.26
C LEU A 310 9.09 -3.76 3.27
N GLN A 311 10.25 -3.32 2.77
CA GLN A 311 11.51 -4.06 2.90
C GLN A 311 11.90 -4.24 4.37
N ARG A 312 11.80 -3.18 5.18
CA ARG A 312 12.06 -3.25 6.63
C ARG A 312 11.12 -4.24 7.33
N ALA A 313 9.84 -4.24 6.97
CA ALA A 313 8.87 -5.21 7.49
C ALA A 313 9.29 -6.65 7.14
N LEU A 314 9.60 -6.93 5.87
CA LEU A 314 10.07 -8.26 5.43
C LEU A 314 11.37 -8.68 6.09
N ASP A 315 12.31 -7.77 6.30
CA ASP A 315 13.58 -8.06 6.96
C ASP A 315 13.37 -8.53 8.41
N ILE A 316 12.45 -7.89 9.16
CA ILE A 316 12.10 -8.32 10.52
C ILE A 316 11.39 -9.68 10.47
N ILE A 317 10.46 -9.87 9.55
CA ILE A 317 9.71 -11.12 9.40
C ILE A 317 10.67 -12.27 9.09
N ASN A 318 11.54 -12.12 8.09
CA ASN A 318 12.49 -13.15 7.66
C ASN A 318 13.50 -13.47 8.76
N TRP A 319 14.05 -12.45 9.42
CA TRP A 319 14.93 -12.64 10.56
C TRP A 319 14.24 -13.40 11.69
N GLY A 320 13.05 -12.97 12.11
CA GLY A 320 12.34 -13.62 13.21
C GLY A 320 11.87 -15.04 12.89
N ARG A 321 11.55 -15.32 11.62
CA ARG A 321 11.28 -16.71 11.15
C ARG A 321 12.46 -17.64 11.37
N GLU A 322 13.69 -17.17 11.14
CA GLU A 322 14.89 -17.96 11.39
C GLU A 322 15.23 -18.04 12.89
N GLN A 323 15.16 -16.91 13.60
CA GLN A 323 15.53 -16.86 15.02
C GLN A 323 14.56 -17.64 15.92
N PHE A 324 13.28 -17.64 15.58
CA PHE A 324 12.22 -18.22 16.41
C PHE A 324 11.63 -19.50 15.78
N LYS A 325 12.42 -20.19 14.94
CA LYS A 325 11.99 -21.43 14.26
C LYS A 325 11.63 -22.57 15.22
N ASP A 326 12.21 -22.57 16.41
CA ASP A 326 11.96 -23.57 17.45
C ASP A 326 10.72 -23.23 18.31
N VAL A 327 10.18 -22.02 18.19
CA VAL A 327 8.93 -21.65 18.86
C VAL A 327 7.75 -22.32 18.14
N PRO A 328 6.83 -23.02 18.85
CA PRO A 328 5.67 -23.65 18.23
C PRO A 328 4.84 -22.68 17.38
N GLN A 329 4.34 -23.12 16.23
CA GLN A 329 3.63 -22.29 15.25
C GLN A 329 2.50 -21.44 15.87
N LYS A 330 1.67 -22.05 16.72
CA LYS A 330 0.57 -21.38 17.44
C LYS A 330 1.02 -20.22 18.34
N ASP A 331 2.23 -20.28 18.86
CA ASP A 331 2.77 -19.30 19.82
C ASP A 331 3.71 -18.29 19.14
N ARG A 332 4.34 -18.68 18.03
CA ARG A 332 5.34 -17.90 17.28
C ARG A 332 4.80 -16.53 16.84
N GLY A 333 3.51 -16.45 16.53
CA GLY A 333 2.83 -15.21 16.16
C GLY A 333 2.63 -15.07 14.65
N VAL A 334 1.54 -14.38 14.32
CA VAL A 334 0.99 -14.32 12.95
C VAL A 334 1.96 -13.70 11.94
N ILE A 335 2.80 -12.74 12.36
CA ILE A 335 3.72 -12.05 11.44
C ILE A 335 4.77 -12.99 10.82
N TYR A 336 4.99 -14.16 11.42
CA TYR A 336 5.95 -15.17 10.93
C TYR A 336 5.30 -16.28 10.12
N SER A 337 3.98 -16.26 9.93
CA SER A 337 3.29 -17.22 9.07
C SER A 337 3.67 -17.03 7.60
N HIS A 338 3.44 -18.06 6.78
CA HIS A 338 3.58 -17.93 5.33
C HIS A 338 2.59 -16.90 4.76
N THR A 339 1.33 -16.96 5.18
CA THR A 339 0.27 -16.07 4.69
C THR A 339 0.59 -14.60 4.94
N PHE A 340 1.02 -14.24 6.15
CA PHE A 340 1.37 -12.85 6.47
C PHE A 340 2.57 -12.36 5.68
N ARG A 341 3.66 -13.16 5.62
CA ARG A 341 4.86 -12.80 4.85
C ARG A 341 4.53 -12.57 3.38
N ARG A 342 3.70 -13.42 2.79
CA ARG A 342 3.28 -13.30 1.38
C ARG A 342 2.53 -12.01 1.11
N CYS A 343 1.62 -11.59 1.99
CA CYS A 343 0.91 -10.33 1.81
C CYS A 343 1.88 -9.13 1.78
N VAL A 344 2.86 -9.09 2.69
CA VAL A 344 3.86 -8.01 2.71
C VAL A 344 4.77 -8.07 1.48
N TRP A 345 5.17 -9.27 1.06
CA TRP A 345 5.94 -9.46 -0.17
C TRP A 345 5.16 -9.02 -1.41
N ASN A 346 3.89 -9.41 -1.52
CA ASN A 346 3.02 -8.99 -2.61
C ASN A 346 2.87 -7.47 -2.67
N MET A 347 2.67 -6.83 -1.52
CA MET A 347 2.57 -5.37 -1.44
C MET A 347 3.88 -4.68 -1.84
N LEU A 348 5.03 -5.22 -1.44
CA LEU A 348 6.33 -4.72 -1.90
C LEU A 348 6.47 -4.83 -3.42
N LEU A 349 6.04 -5.96 -3.99
CA LEU A 349 6.07 -6.19 -5.42
C LEU A 349 5.21 -5.16 -6.18
N ASP A 350 4.00 -4.87 -5.68
CA ASP A 350 3.12 -3.83 -6.22
C ASP A 350 3.76 -2.44 -6.13
N SER A 351 4.36 -2.10 -4.99
CA SER A 351 5.06 -0.81 -4.82
C SER A 351 6.24 -0.66 -5.77
N MET A 352 7.02 -1.73 -6.00
CA MET A 352 8.15 -1.72 -6.94
C MET A 352 7.67 -1.61 -8.39
N LEU A 353 6.59 -2.29 -8.75
CA LEU A 353 6.00 -2.20 -10.08
C LEU A 353 5.46 -0.79 -10.36
N ALA A 354 4.75 -0.20 -9.40
CA ALA A 354 4.26 1.16 -9.52
C ALA A 354 5.40 2.20 -9.60
N ALA A 355 6.46 2.03 -8.81
CA ALA A 355 7.66 2.85 -8.90
C ALA A 355 8.31 2.80 -10.29
N PHE A 356 8.35 1.59 -10.88
CA PHE A 356 8.88 1.38 -12.23
C PHE A 356 8.02 2.12 -13.27
N SER A 357 6.69 2.00 -13.20
CA SER A 357 5.77 2.61 -14.15
C SER A 357 5.79 4.14 -14.13
N GLU A 358 6.09 4.76 -12.98
CA GLU A 358 6.12 6.22 -12.81
C GLU A 358 7.52 6.82 -13.01
N GLY A 359 8.57 5.98 -13.07
CA GLY A 359 9.95 6.44 -13.22
C GLY A 359 10.30 6.91 -14.64
N GLU A 360 11.15 7.94 -14.76
CA GLU A 360 11.74 8.32 -16.04
C GLU A 360 12.80 7.28 -16.47
N ARG A 361 12.44 6.43 -17.44
CA ARG A 361 13.31 5.39 -18.04
C ARG A 361 13.84 4.35 -17.03
N PRO A 362 12.97 3.48 -16.54
CA PRO A 362 13.40 2.47 -15.58
C PRO A 362 14.30 1.40 -16.24
N GLY A 363 15.37 1.02 -15.54
CA GLY A 363 16.45 0.18 -16.07
C GLY A 363 16.15 -1.33 -15.99
N LEU A 364 16.83 -2.13 -16.84
CA LEU A 364 16.68 -3.58 -16.89
C LEU A 364 16.96 -4.27 -15.54
N GLU A 365 17.90 -3.75 -14.74
CA GLU A 365 18.22 -4.28 -13.41
C GLU A 365 17.02 -4.22 -12.45
N GLN A 366 16.23 -3.14 -12.50
CA GLN A 366 15.02 -3.02 -11.68
C GLN A 366 13.96 -4.05 -12.11
N LEU A 367 13.79 -4.26 -13.43
CA LEU A 367 12.90 -5.29 -13.97
C LEU A 367 13.31 -6.70 -13.55
N GLU A 368 14.60 -7.01 -13.62
CA GLU A 368 15.12 -8.30 -13.20
C GLU A 368 14.91 -8.53 -11.70
N SER A 369 15.06 -7.49 -10.88
CA SER A 369 14.76 -7.53 -9.44
C SER A 369 13.27 -7.82 -9.18
N ILE A 370 12.35 -7.08 -9.84
CA ILE A 370 10.90 -7.31 -9.75
C ILE A 370 10.56 -8.75 -10.16
N LYS A 371 11.07 -9.20 -11.31
CA LYS A 371 10.86 -10.57 -11.80
C LYS A 371 11.34 -11.62 -10.79
N LYS A 372 12.55 -11.46 -10.25
CA LYS A 372 13.13 -12.41 -9.28
C LYS A 372 12.28 -12.51 -8.01
N LEU A 373 11.78 -11.37 -7.51
CA LEU A 373 10.85 -11.34 -6.37
C LEU A 373 9.53 -12.04 -6.70
N ALA A 374 8.96 -11.77 -7.87
CA ALA A 374 7.73 -12.42 -8.33
C ALA A 374 7.89 -13.94 -8.47
N GLU A 375 8.97 -14.42 -9.09
CA GLU A 375 9.28 -15.85 -9.20
C GLU A 375 9.51 -16.51 -7.83
N GLY A 376 10.08 -15.77 -6.87
CA GLY A 376 10.20 -16.22 -5.49
C GLY A 376 8.85 -16.39 -4.80
N LEU A 377 7.92 -15.46 -5.04
CA LEU A 377 6.59 -15.48 -4.45
C LEU A 377 5.71 -16.59 -5.04
N VAL A 378 5.78 -16.81 -6.37
CA VAL A 378 5.11 -17.96 -7.02
C VAL A 378 5.59 -19.28 -6.41
N ARG A 379 6.92 -19.47 -6.31
CA ARG A 379 7.49 -20.68 -5.70
C ARG A 379 7.06 -20.85 -4.25
N ASP A 380 7.06 -19.79 -3.45
CA ASP A 380 6.63 -19.90 -2.05
C ASP A 380 5.17 -20.33 -1.89
N VAL A 381 4.28 -19.91 -2.79
CA VAL A 381 2.87 -20.38 -2.81
C VAL A 381 2.79 -21.83 -3.25
N GLU A 382 3.54 -22.23 -4.28
CA GLU A 382 3.53 -23.59 -4.83
C GLU A 382 4.18 -24.62 -3.87
N ASP A 383 5.26 -24.24 -3.19
CA ASP A 383 5.97 -25.09 -2.24
C ASP A 383 5.21 -25.24 -0.90
N ASN A 384 4.32 -24.28 -0.58
CA ASN A 384 3.56 -24.28 0.67
C ASN A 384 2.08 -23.95 0.38
N PRO A 385 1.33 -24.85 -0.28
CA PRO A 385 -0.08 -24.64 -0.63
C PRO A 385 -0.96 -24.58 0.64
N PRO A 386 -2.23 -24.14 0.52
CA PRO A 386 -3.16 -24.14 1.66
C PRO A 386 -3.25 -25.55 2.23
N VAL A 387 -2.91 -25.72 3.51
CA VAL A 387 -3.06 -27.01 4.19
C VAL A 387 -4.50 -27.12 4.67
N LEU A 388 -5.21 -28.13 4.18
CA LEU A 388 -6.51 -28.55 4.70
C LEU A 388 -6.26 -29.43 5.95
N ASP A 389 -5.68 -28.87 7.02
CA ASP A 389 -5.45 -29.62 8.26
C ASP A 389 -6.68 -29.50 9.17
N GLU A 390 -7.18 -30.63 9.65
CA GLU A 390 -8.30 -30.71 10.59
C GLU A 390 -7.97 -30.10 11.97
N THR A 391 -6.69 -29.88 12.29
CA THR A 391 -6.22 -29.40 13.60
C THR A 391 -6.21 -27.87 13.77
N GLU A 392 -6.11 -27.09 12.68
CA GLU A 392 -6.17 -25.61 12.71
C GLU A 392 -7.59 -25.05 12.42
N GLY A 393 -8.56 -25.94 12.16
CA GLY A 393 -9.94 -25.58 11.81
C GLY A 393 -10.10 -25.21 10.33
N PRO A 394 -11.34 -25.15 9.82
CA PRO A 394 -11.58 -24.84 8.41
C PRO A 394 -11.11 -23.41 8.08
N MET A 395 -10.23 -23.29 7.08
CA MET A 395 -9.81 -22.01 6.51
C MET A 395 -11.05 -21.22 6.03
N ASP A 396 -11.11 -19.92 6.34
CA ASP A 396 -12.20 -19.08 5.84
C ASP A 396 -12.21 -19.06 4.30
N PRO A 397 -13.37 -19.03 3.64
CA PRO A 397 -13.45 -19.10 2.18
C PRO A 397 -12.67 -18.00 1.43
N GLY A 398 -12.45 -16.85 2.07
CA GLY A 398 -11.68 -15.74 1.52
C GLY A 398 -10.17 -15.90 1.66
N ALA A 399 -9.68 -16.70 2.61
CA ALA A 399 -8.26 -16.82 2.91
C ALA A 399 -7.47 -17.51 1.80
N ARG A 400 -8.04 -18.54 1.14
CA ARG A 400 -7.44 -19.14 -0.07
C ARG A 400 -7.18 -18.08 -1.13
N TRP A 401 -8.19 -17.25 -1.41
CA TRP A 401 -8.08 -16.17 -2.39
C TRP A 401 -7.06 -15.12 -1.96
N SER A 402 -7.17 -14.58 -0.75
CA SER A 402 -6.34 -13.46 -0.29
C SER A 402 -4.87 -13.82 -0.08
N PHE A 403 -4.57 -15.04 0.38
CA PHE A 403 -3.23 -15.38 0.89
C PHE A 403 -2.46 -16.39 0.04
N PHE A 404 -3.08 -16.92 -1.02
CA PHE A 404 -2.47 -17.89 -1.93
C PHE A 404 -2.75 -17.53 -3.38
N ASP A 405 -4.00 -17.67 -3.84
CA ASP A 405 -4.32 -17.62 -5.27
C ASP A 405 -4.07 -16.21 -5.83
N ASN A 406 -4.70 -15.16 -5.30
CA ASN A 406 -4.51 -13.80 -5.82
C ASN A 406 -3.05 -13.33 -5.74
N ILE A 407 -2.31 -13.77 -4.72
CA ILE A 407 -0.88 -13.45 -4.56
C ILE A 407 -0.07 -14.08 -5.69
N ARG A 408 -0.32 -15.36 -5.98
CA ARG A 408 0.28 -16.05 -7.13
C ARG A 408 -0.12 -15.40 -8.44
N GLY A 409 -1.39 -15.01 -8.58
CA GLY A 409 -1.92 -14.29 -9.74
C GLY A 409 -1.19 -12.99 -10.00
N ASN A 410 -1.04 -12.16 -8.97
CA ASN A 410 -0.32 -10.89 -9.08
C ASN A 410 1.16 -11.10 -9.43
N ALA A 411 1.83 -12.06 -8.77
CA ALA A 411 3.22 -12.39 -9.09
C ALA A 411 3.39 -12.86 -10.55
N LEU A 412 2.49 -13.71 -11.05
CA LEU A 412 2.47 -14.11 -12.47
C LEU A 412 2.26 -12.89 -13.38
N ALA A 413 1.36 -11.98 -13.03
CA ALA A 413 1.15 -10.76 -13.79
C ALA A 413 2.40 -9.87 -13.83
N CYS A 414 3.17 -9.77 -12.74
CA CYS A 414 4.45 -9.06 -12.71
C CYS A 414 5.50 -9.72 -13.63
N ILE A 415 5.55 -11.06 -13.70
CA ILE A 415 6.41 -11.78 -14.65
C ILE A 415 5.96 -11.52 -16.09
N GLY A 416 4.64 -11.49 -16.32
CA GLY A 416 4.07 -11.10 -17.60
C GLY A 416 4.50 -9.69 -18.00
N PHE A 417 4.40 -8.73 -17.09
CA PHE A 417 4.84 -7.35 -17.28
C PHE A 417 6.32 -7.25 -17.62
N TYR A 418 7.20 -7.99 -16.93
CA TYR A 418 8.62 -8.06 -17.29
C TYR A 418 8.82 -8.42 -18.77
N HIS A 419 8.12 -9.44 -19.26
CA HIS A 419 8.26 -9.88 -20.64
C HIS A 419 7.75 -8.84 -21.64
N VAL A 420 6.70 -8.10 -21.29
CA VAL A 420 6.23 -6.95 -22.08
C VAL A 420 7.33 -5.89 -22.19
N GLN A 421 7.88 -5.45 -21.05
CA GLN A 421 8.88 -4.39 -21.03
C GLN A 421 10.16 -4.79 -21.78
N VAL A 422 10.63 -6.03 -21.62
CA VAL A 422 11.79 -6.54 -22.36
C VAL A 422 11.51 -6.65 -23.86
N SER A 423 10.30 -7.05 -24.25
CA SER A 423 9.85 -7.04 -25.65
C SER A 423 9.93 -5.63 -26.26
N ASP A 424 9.50 -4.61 -25.50
CA ASP A 424 9.48 -3.22 -25.96
C ASP A 424 10.88 -2.60 -26.00
N MET A 425 11.73 -2.87 -25.01
CA MET A 425 13.14 -2.44 -25.01
C MET A 425 13.89 -2.99 -26.22
N ASN A 426 13.69 -4.27 -26.57
CA ASN A 426 14.29 -4.90 -27.74
C ASN A 426 13.84 -4.26 -29.08
N ASN A 427 12.75 -3.50 -29.11
CA ASN A 427 12.26 -2.81 -30.30
C ASN A 427 13.06 -1.54 -30.64
N THR A 428 13.75 -0.96 -29.66
CA THR A 428 14.54 0.27 -29.83
C THR A 428 15.97 0.02 -30.33
N GLN A 429 16.46 -1.22 -30.26
CA GLN A 429 17.73 -1.66 -30.82
C GLN A 429 17.48 -2.40 -32.14
N ALA A 430 17.45 -1.67 -33.26
CA ALA A 430 17.14 -2.21 -34.58
C ALA A 430 18.18 -3.26 -35.05
N GLY A 431 17.80 -4.54 -35.01
CA GLY A 431 18.60 -5.69 -35.44
C GLY A 431 17.74 -6.97 -35.53
N PRO A 432 18.31 -8.16 -35.86
CA PRO A 432 17.62 -9.40 -36.25
C PRO A 432 16.78 -10.11 -35.14
N ASN A 433 16.23 -9.38 -34.17
CA ASN A 433 15.63 -9.90 -32.94
C ASN A 433 14.09 -10.07 -32.97
N GLN A 434 13.45 -10.14 -34.14
CA GLN A 434 11.99 -10.31 -34.24
C GLN A 434 11.48 -11.63 -33.61
N VAL A 435 12.32 -12.68 -33.61
CA VAL A 435 12.05 -13.98 -32.94
C VAL A 435 12.05 -13.83 -31.41
N SER A 436 12.94 -13.00 -30.84
CA SER A 436 12.99 -12.72 -29.41
C SER A 436 11.71 -11.99 -28.94
N LYS A 437 11.21 -11.06 -29.74
CA LYS A 437 9.97 -10.32 -29.45
C LYS A 437 8.75 -11.23 -29.34
N LYS A 438 8.51 -12.07 -30.35
CA LYS A 438 7.38 -13.02 -30.34
C LYS A 438 7.45 -13.97 -29.14
N LYS A 439 8.65 -14.45 -28.79
CA LYS A 439 8.87 -15.28 -27.61
C LYS A 439 8.46 -14.58 -26.32
N HIS A 440 8.85 -13.31 -26.15
CA HIS A 440 8.46 -12.53 -24.98
C HIS A 440 6.96 -12.19 -24.94
N MET A 441 6.34 -11.86 -26.09
CA MET A 441 4.88 -11.65 -26.14
C MET A 441 4.09 -12.91 -25.80
N LEU A 442 4.53 -14.08 -26.27
CA LEU A 442 3.94 -15.37 -25.89
C LEU A 442 4.08 -15.64 -24.39
N ALA A 443 5.29 -15.49 -23.85
CA ALA A 443 5.55 -15.68 -22.42
C ALA A 443 4.73 -14.70 -21.55
N ALA A 444 4.57 -13.45 -21.98
CA ALA A 444 3.72 -12.48 -21.32
C ALA A 444 2.25 -12.94 -21.30
N SER A 445 1.73 -13.38 -22.45
CA SER A 445 0.36 -13.88 -22.55
C SER A 445 0.12 -15.11 -21.67
N GLU A 446 1.02 -16.08 -21.68
CA GLU A 446 0.92 -17.27 -20.83
C GLU A 446 0.88 -16.90 -19.34
N CYS A 447 1.70 -15.94 -18.91
CA CYS A 447 1.73 -15.47 -17.54
C CYS A 447 0.40 -14.79 -17.16
N TYR A 448 -0.11 -13.87 -18.00
CA TYR A 448 -1.39 -13.21 -17.74
C TYR A 448 -2.59 -14.18 -17.80
N TYR A 449 -2.58 -15.15 -18.72
CA TYR A 449 -3.63 -16.16 -18.80
C TYR A 449 -3.66 -16.98 -17.50
N LYS A 450 -2.50 -17.47 -17.04
CA LYS A 450 -2.40 -18.17 -15.75
C LYS A 450 -2.78 -17.28 -14.57
N ALA A 451 -2.41 -15.99 -14.61
CA ALA A 451 -2.78 -15.03 -13.59
C ALA A 451 -4.30 -14.85 -13.48
N ALA A 452 -5.03 -14.84 -14.59
CA ALA A 452 -6.49 -14.68 -14.57
C ALA A 452 -7.19 -15.77 -13.73
N PHE A 453 -6.73 -17.03 -13.82
CA PHE A 453 -7.32 -18.16 -13.07
C PHE A 453 -6.91 -18.20 -11.59
N CYS A 454 -6.06 -17.29 -11.16
CA CYS A 454 -5.79 -17.07 -9.75
C CYS A 454 -6.82 -16.14 -9.08
N TYR A 455 -7.83 -15.68 -9.83
CA TYR A 455 -8.92 -14.85 -9.34
C TYR A 455 -10.27 -15.50 -9.73
N PRO A 456 -11.30 -15.42 -8.87
CA PRO A 456 -12.63 -15.89 -9.20
C PRO A 456 -13.23 -15.03 -10.32
N GLU A 457 -14.16 -15.58 -11.09
CA GLU A 457 -14.71 -14.92 -12.29
C GLU A 457 -15.50 -13.63 -11.99
N ASP A 458 -15.87 -13.40 -10.73
CA ASP A 458 -16.50 -12.17 -10.27
C ASP A 458 -15.51 -11.10 -9.75
N ASP A 459 -14.20 -11.39 -9.70
CA ASP A 459 -13.16 -10.41 -9.38
C ASP A 459 -12.77 -9.60 -10.62
N ASP A 460 -12.58 -8.29 -10.47
CA ASP A 460 -12.25 -7.39 -11.58
C ASP A 460 -10.92 -7.72 -12.29
N ASN A 461 -10.01 -8.41 -11.60
CA ASN A 461 -8.70 -8.78 -12.15
C ASN A 461 -8.79 -10.01 -13.07
N HIS A 462 -9.81 -10.87 -12.93
CA HIS A 462 -9.97 -12.04 -13.78
C HIS A 462 -10.10 -11.67 -15.27
N PRO A 463 -11.13 -10.90 -15.72
CA PRO A 463 -11.24 -10.50 -17.11
C PRO A 463 -10.17 -9.49 -17.52
N TRP A 464 -9.58 -8.74 -16.58
CA TRP A 464 -8.48 -7.83 -16.87
C TRP A 464 -7.24 -8.59 -17.34
N TYR A 465 -6.82 -9.64 -16.63
CA TYR A 465 -5.66 -10.43 -17.04
C TYR A 465 -5.93 -11.28 -18.27
N LEU A 466 -7.16 -11.76 -18.49
CA LEU A 466 -7.53 -12.35 -19.78
C LEU A 466 -7.39 -11.33 -20.93
N ASN A 467 -7.79 -10.07 -20.72
CA ASN A 467 -7.56 -9.00 -21.69
C ASN A 467 -6.06 -8.77 -21.92
N CYS A 468 -5.23 -8.72 -20.86
CA CYS A 468 -3.78 -8.63 -21.03
C CYS A 468 -3.23 -9.81 -21.85
N ALA A 469 -3.68 -11.04 -21.58
CA ALA A 469 -3.29 -12.21 -22.35
C ALA A 469 -3.66 -12.07 -23.84
N PHE A 470 -4.90 -11.65 -24.12
CA PHE A 470 -5.40 -11.37 -25.48
C PHE A 470 -4.54 -10.34 -26.22
N GLN A 471 -4.21 -9.21 -25.55
CA GLN A 471 -3.45 -8.11 -26.15
C GLN A 471 -2.07 -8.54 -26.68
N TYR A 472 -1.43 -9.52 -26.06
CA TYR A 472 -0.10 -9.98 -26.49
C TYR A 472 -0.12 -11.19 -27.42
N ILE A 473 -1.19 -12.01 -27.38
CA ILE A 473 -1.24 -13.25 -28.18
C ILE A 473 -2.02 -13.10 -29.49
N ALA A 474 -3.00 -12.20 -29.55
CA ALA A 474 -3.76 -11.96 -30.78
C ALA A 474 -2.91 -11.34 -31.90
N PRO A 475 -2.06 -10.31 -31.67
CA PRO A 475 -1.29 -9.68 -32.75
C PRO A 475 -0.19 -10.57 -33.34
N ILE A 476 0.23 -11.62 -32.64
CA ILE A 476 1.26 -12.56 -33.13
C ILE A 476 0.68 -13.73 -33.95
N GLY A 477 -0.65 -13.77 -34.12
CA GLY A 477 -1.34 -14.75 -34.97
C GLY A 477 -1.52 -16.12 -34.32
N ALA A 478 -1.87 -16.17 -33.03
CA ALA A 478 -2.17 -17.42 -32.35
C ALA A 478 -3.44 -18.11 -32.90
N PRO A 479 -3.66 -19.40 -32.60
CA PRO A 479 -4.83 -20.13 -33.10
C PRO A 479 -6.14 -19.43 -32.78
N THR A 480 -7.01 -19.33 -33.79
CA THR A 480 -8.34 -18.70 -33.66
C THR A 480 -9.15 -19.29 -32.51
N THR A 481 -9.10 -20.62 -32.31
CA THR A 481 -9.74 -21.31 -31.18
C THR A 481 -9.38 -20.70 -29.83
N LEU A 482 -8.08 -20.52 -29.57
CA LEU A 482 -7.59 -19.98 -28.30
C LEU A 482 -8.02 -18.52 -28.09
N ILE A 483 -7.96 -17.70 -29.14
CA ILE A 483 -8.40 -16.30 -29.05
C ILE A 483 -9.91 -16.22 -28.75
N MET A 484 -10.71 -17.04 -29.44
CA MET A 484 -12.16 -17.08 -29.21
C MET A 484 -12.50 -17.56 -27.81
N GLU A 485 -11.75 -18.54 -27.28
CA GLU A 485 -11.91 -19.00 -25.89
C GLU A 485 -11.64 -17.87 -24.88
N ILE A 486 -10.56 -17.11 -25.07
CA ILE A 486 -10.23 -15.97 -24.19
C ILE A 486 -11.34 -14.91 -24.24
N LEU A 487 -11.79 -14.53 -25.44
CA LEU A 487 -12.84 -13.52 -25.62
C LEU A 487 -14.17 -13.97 -24.98
N GLU A 488 -14.54 -15.24 -25.19
CA GLU A 488 -15.74 -15.82 -24.58
C GLU A 488 -15.68 -15.79 -23.05
N ARG A 489 -14.55 -16.18 -22.45
CA ARG A 489 -14.36 -16.14 -20.99
C ARG A 489 -14.48 -14.73 -20.43
N ILE A 490 -13.92 -13.72 -21.13
CA ILE A 490 -14.09 -12.32 -20.75
C ILE A 490 -15.57 -11.95 -20.78
N ARG A 491 -16.28 -12.25 -21.88
CA ARG A 491 -17.71 -11.97 -22.05
C ARG A 491 -18.57 -12.61 -20.94
N LEU A 492 -18.28 -13.85 -20.55
CA LEU A 492 -19.02 -14.56 -19.50
C LEU A 492 -18.71 -14.03 -18.09
N SER A 493 -17.52 -13.50 -17.86
CA SER A 493 -17.10 -12.97 -16.55
C SER A 493 -17.62 -11.55 -16.31
N VAL A 494 -17.73 -10.72 -17.35
CA VAL A 494 -18.13 -9.30 -17.22
C VAL A 494 -19.45 -9.10 -16.45
N PRO A 495 -20.55 -9.85 -16.69
CA PRO A 495 -21.77 -9.73 -15.89
C PRO A 495 -21.55 -10.06 -14.40
N LYS A 496 -20.69 -11.03 -14.09
CA LYS A 496 -20.37 -11.42 -12.70
C LYS A 496 -19.57 -10.32 -12.00
N VAL A 497 -18.56 -9.76 -12.68
CA VAL A 497 -17.81 -8.60 -12.20
C VAL A 497 -18.72 -7.39 -12.00
N ASN A 498 -19.61 -7.08 -12.96
CA ASN A 498 -20.54 -5.96 -12.84
C ASN A 498 -21.48 -6.10 -11.64
N ARG A 499 -21.89 -7.33 -11.30
CA ARG A 499 -22.75 -7.60 -10.14
C ARG A 499 -22.13 -7.11 -8.83
N LEU A 500 -20.82 -7.25 -8.66
CA LEU A 500 -20.07 -6.95 -7.44
C LEU A 500 -19.37 -5.59 -7.47
N TRP A 501 -18.70 -5.27 -8.58
CA TRP A 501 -17.81 -4.11 -8.70
C TRP A 501 -18.45 -2.90 -9.39
N TYR A 502 -19.42 -3.11 -10.28
CA TYR A 502 -19.94 -2.06 -11.17
C TYR A 502 -21.47 -2.08 -11.31
N ARG A 503 -22.21 -2.11 -10.19
CA ARG A 503 -23.70 -2.16 -10.18
C ARG A 503 -24.40 -0.96 -10.85
N GLN A 504 -23.68 0.06 -11.29
CA GLN A 504 -24.23 1.30 -11.83
C GLN A 504 -24.09 1.36 -13.37
N PRO A 505 -25.21 1.40 -14.11
CA PRO A 505 -25.20 1.82 -15.51
C PRO A 505 -24.89 3.33 -15.58
N GLY A 506 -23.74 3.70 -16.15
CA GLY A 506 -23.44 5.10 -16.48
C GLY A 506 -22.71 5.93 -15.42
N SER A 507 -22.34 5.39 -14.26
CA SER A 507 -21.35 6.04 -13.38
C SER A 507 -19.98 5.92 -14.06
N ALA A 508 -19.58 6.96 -14.82
CA ALA A 508 -18.29 7.10 -15.49
C ALA A 508 -17.65 5.76 -15.89
N LYS A 509 -18.08 5.15 -17.00
CA LYS A 509 -17.56 3.85 -17.51
C LYS A 509 -16.06 3.75 -17.22
N SER A 510 -15.68 2.93 -16.24
CA SER A 510 -14.27 2.72 -15.92
C SER A 510 -13.55 2.33 -17.21
N ASN A 511 -12.29 2.70 -17.37
CA ASN A 511 -11.55 2.36 -18.58
C ASN A 511 -11.64 0.85 -18.89
N ARG A 512 -11.73 0.00 -17.85
CA ARG A 512 -11.93 -1.45 -17.99
C ARG A 512 -13.28 -1.79 -18.65
N VAL A 513 -14.38 -1.15 -18.23
CA VAL A 513 -15.71 -1.40 -18.84
C VAL A 513 -15.69 -1.07 -20.34
N LYS A 514 -15.10 0.06 -20.72
CA LYS A 514 -14.93 0.42 -22.14
C LYS A 514 -14.07 -0.60 -22.90
N THR A 515 -13.02 -1.10 -22.27
CA THR A 515 -12.18 -2.17 -22.84
C THR A 515 -13.02 -3.43 -23.09
N TYR A 516 -13.85 -3.87 -22.14
CA TYR A 516 -14.67 -5.06 -22.32
C TYR A 516 -15.76 -4.89 -23.40
N GLU A 517 -16.39 -3.71 -23.48
CA GLU A 517 -17.30 -3.39 -24.58
C GLU A 517 -16.59 -3.46 -25.95
N HIS A 518 -15.35 -3.00 -26.03
CA HIS A 518 -14.55 -3.09 -27.26
C HIS A 518 -14.19 -4.54 -27.61
N LEU A 519 -13.78 -5.36 -26.62
CA LEU A 519 -13.48 -6.77 -26.83
C LEU A 519 -14.70 -7.57 -27.28
N ALA A 520 -15.90 -7.26 -26.76
CA ALA A 520 -17.13 -7.88 -27.22
C ALA A 520 -17.39 -7.62 -28.72
N LYS A 521 -17.14 -6.39 -29.20
CA LYS A 521 -17.22 -6.05 -30.63
C LYS A 521 -16.20 -6.85 -31.47
N ILE A 522 -14.98 -7.04 -30.95
CA ILE A 522 -13.96 -7.86 -31.61
C ILE A 522 -14.43 -9.32 -31.72
N GLU A 523 -15.00 -9.87 -30.65
CA GLU A 523 -15.55 -11.24 -30.64
C GLU A 523 -16.66 -11.41 -31.67
N GLU A 524 -17.62 -10.47 -31.73
CA GLU A 524 -18.69 -10.47 -32.72
C GLU A 524 -18.14 -10.39 -34.15
N ARG A 525 -17.16 -9.51 -34.39
CA ARG A 525 -16.54 -9.36 -35.70
C ARG A 525 -15.80 -10.63 -36.12
N ALA A 526 -15.06 -11.26 -35.20
CA ALA A 526 -14.39 -12.52 -35.46
C ALA A 526 -15.39 -13.64 -35.81
N LYS A 527 -16.52 -13.74 -35.09
CA LYS A 527 -17.61 -14.67 -35.41
C LYS A 527 -18.17 -14.46 -36.81
N GLN A 528 -18.36 -13.20 -37.24
CA GLN A 528 -18.79 -12.89 -38.60
C GLN A 528 -17.76 -13.30 -39.65
N LEU A 529 -16.47 -13.03 -39.42
CA LEU A 529 -15.40 -13.43 -40.34
C LEU A 529 -15.30 -14.95 -40.48
N ILE A 530 -15.54 -15.68 -39.39
CA ILE A 530 -15.60 -17.14 -39.40
C ILE A 530 -16.81 -17.63 -40.20
N ALA A 531 -17.99 -17.05 -39.97
CA ALA A 531 -19.21 -17.39 -40.71
C ALA A 531 -19.09 -17.10 -42.21
N ASP A 532 -18.42 -16.01 -42.58
CA ASP A 532 -18.13 -15.62 -43.97
C ASP A 532 -17.03 -16.48 -44.63
N GLY A 533 -16.39 -17.40 -43.89
CA GLY A 533 -15.25 -18.20 -44.38
C GLY A 533 -13.95 -17.40 -44.56
N LYS A 534 -13.90 -16.15 -44.09
CA LYS A 534 -12.73 -15.25 -44.14
C LYS A 534 -11.73 -15.53 -43.03
N MET A 535 -12.13 -16.24 -41.98
CA MET A 535 -11.28 -16.71 -40.88
C MET A 535 -11.60 -18.17 -40.59
N LYS A 536 -10.60 -19.00 -40.29
CA LYS A 536 -10.80 -20.43 -39.98
C LYS A 536 -10.70 -20.68 -38.49
N MET A 537 -11.68 -21.39 -37.93
CA MET A 537 -11.68 -21.78 -36.52
C MET A 537 -10.55 -22.77 -36.22
N ASP A 538 -10.46 -23.87 -36.96
CA ASP A 538 -9.67 -25.05 -36.53
C ASP A 538 -8.21 -25.09 -37.03
N VAL A 539 -7.86 -24.29 -38.05
CA VAL A 539 -6.59 -24.47 -38.79
C VAL A 539 -5.93 -23.15 -39.21
N GLY A 540 -6.28 -22.01 -38.59
CA GLY A 540 -5.81 -20.69 -39.02
C GLY A 540 -5.36 -19.77 -37.89
N PRO A 541 -4.35 -18.91 -38.14
CA PRO A 541 -3.99 -17.83 -37.21
C PRO A 541 -5.14 -16.83 -37.13
N PHE A 542 -5.38 -16.29 -35.94
CA PHE A 542 -6.34 -15.23 -35.74
C PHE A 542 -5.90 -13.97 -36.49
N ASP A 543 -6.72 -13.50 -37.44
CA ASP A 543 -6.48 -12.24 -38.15
C ASP A 543 -6.93 -11.06 -37.30
N PHE A 544 -6.05 -10.63 -36.40
CA PHE A 544 -6.31 -9.51 -35.48
C PHE A 544 -6.67 -8.23 -36.23
N LYS A 545 -5.98 -7.92 -37.34
CA LYS A 545 -6.26 -6.69 -38.12
C LYS A 545 -7.66 -6.72 -38.71
N ALA A 546 -8.07 -7.84 -39.30
CA ALA A 546 -9.42 -7.98 -39.85
C ALA A 546 -10.50 -7.92 -38.74
N ALA A 547 -10.21 -8.50 -37.57
CA ALA A 547 -11.14 -8.50 -36.44
C ALA A 547 -11.27 -7.13 -35.76
N THR A 548 -10.26 -6.26 -35.84
CA THR A 548 -10.31 -4.89 -35.30
C THR A 548 -10.65 -3.81 -36.33
N ASN A 549 -10.67 -4.14 -37.63
CA ASN A 549 -10.92 -3.15 -38.67
C ASN A 549 -12.30 -2.51 -38.49
N ASP A 550 -12.38 -1.19 -38.64
CA ASP A 550 -13.60 -0.39 -38.53
C ASP A 550 -14.27 -0.33 -37.13
N LEU A 551 -13.64 -0.91 -36.11
CA LEU A 551 -14.06 -0.76 -34.71
C LEU A 551 -13.43 0.52 -34.12
N LYS A 552 -14.09 1.67 -34.32
CA LYS A 552 -13.75 2.91 -33.60
C LYS A 552 -14.18 2.86 -32.14
#